data_AF-A0A7T8KGC4-F1
#
_entry.id   AF-A0A7T8KGC4-F1
#
_cell.length_a   1.000
_cell.length_b   1.000
_cell.length_c   1.000
_cell.angle_alpha   90.00
_cell.angle_beta   90.00
_cell.angle_gamma   90.00
#
_symmetry.space_group_name_H-M   'P 1'
#
loop_
_entity.id
_entity.type
_entity.pdbx_description
1 polymer ?
#
loop_
_entity_poly.entity_id
_entity_poly.type
_entity_poly.pdbx_seq_one_letter_code
_entity_poly.pdbx_strand_id
1 'polypeptide(L)'
;MQDSIRSCELSFYEKISTYLNTVARTEVLTTTAVLSSFTNIRDQAECISRDYNYNCYMQAYPCFRDSTTIITPSEHDGGYSLNYEARQNASKLNQAAKTIKAYNKRIQACHYHKTKGLKQEPNDTGGPDLNTKIIELQIAIRNAEMEKARAEARLEKLREGGISVDEYIDAAVYTPTPQETTAPPVQKQEQITDQADEWPATDEVAPQ
;
A
#
# COMPACT_ATOMS: atom_id res chain seq x y z
N MET A 1 -37.87 51.68 -47.89
CA MET A 1 -38.11 51.77 -46.43
C MET A 1 -38.40 50.39 -45.85
N GLN A 2 -39.31 49.59 -46.41
CA GLN A 2 -39.56 48.19 -45.98
C GLN A 2 -38.34 47.26 -46.10
N ASP A 3 -37.56 47.35 -47.18
CA ASP A 3 -36.39 46.48 -47.38
C ASP A 3 -35.27 46.77 -46.37
N SER A 4 -35.12 48.04 -45.97
CA SER A 4 -34.16 48.46 -44.95
C SER A 4 -34.53 47.92 -43.56
N ILE A 5 -35.83 47.87 -43.24
CA ILE A 5 -36.34 47.31 -41.98
C ILE A 5 -36.08 45.79 -41.94
N ARG A 6 -36.42 45.06 -43.01
CA ARG A 6 -36.16 43.62 -43.12
C ARG A 6 -34.68 43.27 -43.05
N SER A 7 -33.82 44.06 -43.70
CA SER A 7 -32.37 43.87 -43.64
C SER A 7 -31.84 44.08 -42.22
N CYS A 8 -32.38 45.05 -41.48
CA CYS A 8 -32.01 45.29 -40.09
C CYS A 8 -32.43 44.10 -39.20
N GLU A 9 -33.66 43.63 -39.35
CA GLU A 9 -34.19 42.48 -38.61
C GLU A 9 -33.37 41.20 -38.87
N LEU A 10 -33.04 40.89 -40.12
CA LEU A 10 -32.22 39.73 -40.46
C LEU A 10 -30.84 39.80 -39.80
N SER A 11 -30.17 40.95 -39.86
CA SER A 11 -28.86 41.17 -39.24
C SER A 11 -28.89 41.04 -37.72
N PHE A 12 -30.03 41.37 -37.10
CA PHE A 12 -30.24 41.22 -35.66
C PHE A 12 -30.34 39.74 -35.28
N TYR A 13 -31.12 38.95 -36.02
CA TYR A 13 -31.25 37.50 -35.77
C TYR A 13 -29.92 36.75 -36.00
N GLU A 14 -29.16 37.11 -37.03
CA GLU A 14 -27.82 36.54 -37.25
C GLU A 14 -26.87 36.82 -36.09
N LYS A 15 -26.88 38.04 -35.56
CA LYS A 15 -26.06 38.41 -34.39
C LYS A 15 -26.47 37.65 -33.14
N ILE A 16 -27.77 37.50 -32.88
CA ILE A 16 -28.28 36.71 -31.74
C ILE A 16 -27.85 35.24 -31.90
N SER A 17 -28.03 34.65 -33.07
CA SER A 17 -27.63 33.27 -33.34
C SER A 17 -26.13 33.05 -33.09
N THR A 18 -25.31 33.99 -33.55
CA THR A 18 -23.85 33.96 -33.33
C THR A 18 -23.49 34.09 -31.85
N TYR A 19 -24.15 34.98 -31.11
CA TYR A 19 -23.94 35.15 -29.66
C TYR A 19 -24.32 33.89 -28.90
N LEU A 20 -25.51 33.33 -29.16
CA LEU A 20 -25.99 32.11 -28.49
C LEU A 20 -25.06 30.92 -28.77
N ASN A 21 -24.60 30.75 -30.01
CA ASN A 21 -23.63 29.71 -30.36
C ASN A 21 -22.29 29.91 -29.65
N THR A 22 -21.81 31.14 -29.56
CA THR A 22 -20.54 31.45 -28.89
C THR A 22 -20.63 31.17 -27.39
N VAL A 23 -21.72 31.59 -26.74
CA VAL A 23 -21.97 31.33 -25.32
C VAL A 23 -22.10 29.83 -25.06
N ALA A 24 -22.93 29.12 -25.84
CA ALA A 24 -23.10 27.67 -25.68
C ALA A 24 -21.78 26.91 -25.84
N ARG A 25 -20.96 27.27 -26.83
CA ARG A 25 -19.65 26.66 -27.04
C ARG A 25 -18.68 26.96 -25.90
N THR A 26 -18.67 28.19 -25.40
CA THR A 26 -17.81 28.62 -24.30
C THR A 26 -18.18 27.92 -23.00
N GLU A 27 -19.47 27.76 -22.73
CA GLU A 27 -19.97 27.00 -21.58
C GLU A 27 -19.48 25.55 -21.65
N VAL A 28 -19.72 24.86 -22.77
CA VAL A 28 -19.28 23.46 -22.95
C VAL A 28 -17.77 23.30 -22.74
N LEU A 29 -16.96 24.20 -23.30
CA LEU A 29 -15.51 24.17 -23.13
C LEU A 29 -15.11 24.39 -21.67
N THR A 30 -15.75 25.33 -20.98
CA THR A 30 -15.48 25.64 -19.58
C THR A 30 -15.88 24.48 -18.68
N THR A 31 -17.08 23.92 -18.86
CA THR A 31 -17.54 22.75 -18.10
C THR A 31 -16.64 21.54 -18.35
N THR A 32 -16.17 21.33 -19.59
CA THR A 32 -15.24 20.24 -19.91
C THR A 32 -13.89 20.41 -19.21
N ALA A 33 -13.34 21.62 -19.20
CA ALA A 33 -12.09 21.92 -18.49
C ALA A 33 -12.23 21.71 -16.97
N VAL A 34 -13.37 22.11 -16.41
CA VAL A 34 -13.69 21.88 -14.99
C VAL A 34 -13.81 20.36 -14.70
N LEU A 35 -14.51 19.61 -15.55
CA LEU A 35 -14.64 18.17 -15.40
C LEU A 35 -13.28 17.46 -15.46
N SER A 36 -12.41 17.84 -16.40
CA SER A 36 -11.04 17.32 -16.46
C SER A 36 -10.25 17.62 -15.19
N SER A 37 -10.38 18.83 -14.63
CA SER A 37 -9.72 19.20 -13.39
C SER A 37 -10.19 18.35 -12.21
N PHE A 38 -11.51 18.15 -12.06
CA PHE A 38 -12.06 17.28 -11.02
C PHE A 38 -11.71 15.81 -11.20
N THR A 39 -11.60 15.35 -12.44
CA THR A 39 -11.13 14.00 -12.76
C THR A 39 -9.70 13.80 -12.27
N ASN A 40 -8.80 14.73 -12.56
CA ASN A 40 -7.42 14.67 -12.05
C ASN A 40 -7.35 14.66 -10.51
N ILE A 41 -8.19 15.47 -9.85
CA ILE A 41 -8.25 15.51 -8.38
C ILE A 41 -8.74 14.16 -7.84
N ARG A 42 -9.78 13.58 -8.44
CA ARG A 42 -10.29 12.25 -8.06
C ARG A 42 -9.20 11.19 -8.20
N ASP A 43 -8.51 11.17 -9.34
CA ASP A 43 -7.47 10.17 -9.61
C ASP A 43 -6.29 10.33 -8.62
N GLN A 44 -5.92 11.58 -8.28
CA GLN A 44 -4.94 11.82 -7.21
C GLN A 44 -5.44 11.39 -5.83
N ALA A 45 -6.73 11.55 -5.55
CA ALA A 45 -7.32 11.10 -4.28
C ALA A 45 -7.27 9.57 -4.13
N GLU A 46 -7.40 8.81 -5.23
CA GLU A 46 -7.23 7.35 -5.24
C GLU A 46 -5.80 6.93 -4.88
N CYS A 47 -4.80 7.77 -5.22
CA CYS A 47 -3.41 7.57 -4.82
C CYS A 47 -3.16 7.82 -3.32
N ILE A 48 -4.11 8.44 -2.58
CA ILE A 48 -3.99 8.65 -1.12
C ILE A 48 -4.41 7.37 -0.38
N SER A 49 -3.72 6.28 -0.68
CA SER A 49 -3.88 5.01 0.01
C SER A 49 -2.55 4.52 0.56
N ARG A 50 -2.61 3.75 1.65
CA ARG A 50 -1.41 3.14 2.24
C ARG A 50 -0.71 2.23 1.22
N ASP A 51 -1.48 1.47 0.47
CA ASP A 51 -0.96 0.49 -0.50
C ASP A 51 -0.29 1.18 -1.68
N TYR A 52 -0.87 2.27 -2.20
CA TYR A 52 -0.23 3.08 -3.23
C TYR A 52 1.11 3.64 -2.75
N ASN A 53 1.12 4.27 -1.56
CA ASN A 53 2.36 4.79 -0.97
C ASN A 53 3.41 3.69 -0.78
N TYR A 54 3.02 2.51 -0.29
CA TYR A 54 3.92 1.38 -0.11
C TYR A 54 4.53 0.93 -1.44
N ASN A 55 3.72 0.81 -2.50
CA ASN A 55 4.20 0.46 -3.84
C ASN A 55 5.21 1.49 -4.37
N CYS A 56 4.96 2.78 -4.19
CA CYS A 56 5.93 3.82 -4.55
C CYS A 56 7.26 3.66 -3.79
N TYR A 57 7.22 3.36 -2.49
CA TYR A 57 8.42 3.10 -1.70
C TYR A 57 9.20 1.88 -2.22
N MET A 58 8.51 0.78 -2.53
CA MET A 58 9.16 -0.43 -3.04
C MET A 58 9.77 -0.22 -4.43
N GLN A 59 9.17 0.65 -5.26
CA GLN A 59 9.73 1.04 -6.56
C GLN A 59 10.95 1.96 -6.42
N ALA A 60 10.91 2.92 -5.49
CA ALA A 60 12.01 3.84 -5.26
C ALA A 60 13.25 3.16 -4.64
N TYR A 61 13.03 2.08 -3.87
CA TYR A 61 14.08 1.34 -3.18
C TYR A 61 14.02 -0.15 -3.53
N PRO A 62 14.58 -0.57 -4.69
CA PRO A 62 14.53 -1.95 -5.15
C PRO A 62 15.19 -2.95 -4.21
N CYS A 63 16.15 -2.52 -3.39
CA CYS A 63 16.81 -3.35 -2.39
C CYS A 63 15.86 -3.90 -1.31
N PHE A 64 14.67 -3.33 -1.13
CA PHE A 64 13.64 -3.90 -0.26
C PHE A 64 12.80 -4.99 -0.93
N ARG A 65 12.95 -5.16 -2.25
CA ARG A 65 12.27 -6.21 -3.03
C ARG A 65 13.04 -7.53 -3.02
N ASP A 66 14.32 -7.50 -2.69
CA ASP A 66 15.18 -8.68 -2.65
C ASP A 66 14.83 -9.54 -1.42
N SER A 67 14.06 -10.60 -1.65
CA SER A 67 13.83 -11.63 -0.64
C SER A 67 15.02 -12.57 -0.59
N THR A 68 15.59 -12.79 0.60
CA THR A 68 16.62 -13.81 0.82
C THR A 68 16.09 -15.16 0.32
N THR A 69 16.75 -15.70 -0.71
CA THR A 69 16.18 -16.82 -1.50
C THR A 69 16.49 -18.19 -0.88
N ILE A 70 17.63 -18.34 -0.20
CA ILE A 70 18.05 -19.62 0.38
C ILE A 70 18.87 -19.36 1.66
N ILE A 71 18.43 -19.92 2.79
CA ILE A 71 19.23 -19.98 4.02
C ILE A 71 19.87 -21.36 4.09
N THR A 72 21.17 -21.44 3.83
CA THR A 72 21.93 -22.69 3.91
C THR A 72 22.61 -22.81 5.28
N PRO A 73 22.51 -23.97 5.96
CA PRO A 73 23.29 -24.24 7.17
C PRO A 73 24.79 -24.13 6.90
N SER A 74 25.54 -23.53 7.83
CA SER A 74 27.00 -23.57 7.77
C SER A 74 27.48 -25.01 7.96
N GLU A 75 28.34 -25.49 7.05
CA GLU A 75 28.94 -26.83 7.12
C GLU A 75 29.72 -27.07 8.42
N HIS A 76 30.24 -26.00 9.02
CA HIS A 76 31.07 -26.06 10.22
C HIS A 76 30.28 -26.12 11.53
N ASP A 77 28.99 -25.77 11.53
CA ASP A 77 28.20 -25.59 12.75
C ASP A 77 27.03 -26.59 12.89
N GLY A 78 26.89 -27.51 11.93
CA GLY A 78 25.86 -28.56 11.98
C GLY A 78 24.42 -28.04 12.13
N GLY A 79 24.16 -26.78 11.75
CA GLY A 79 22.88 -26.10 11.90
C GLY A 79 22.55 -25.58 13.32
N TYR A 80 23.51 -25.57 14.26
CA TYR A 80 23.29 -25.10 15.64
C TYR A 80 22.86 -23.63 15.70
N SER A 81 23.56 -22.72 15.01
CA SER A 81 23.26 -21.29 14.99
C SER A 81 21.87 -20.99 14.45
N LEU A 82 21.44 -21.73 13.42
CA LEU A 82 20.12 -21.58 12.83
C LEU A 82 19.01 -22.09 13.76
N ASN A 83 19.25 -23.18 14.49
CA ASN A 83 18.35 -23.67 15.53
C ASN A 83 18.27 -22.70 16.72
N TYR A 84 19.39 -22.08 17.10
CA TYR A 84 19.41 -21.05 18.13
C TYR A 84 18.57 -19.83 17.70
N GLU A 85 18.75 -19.35 16.47
CA GLU A 85 17.93 -18.28 15.90
C GLU A 85 16.45 -18.66 15.84
N ALA A 86 16.10 -19.88 15.44
CA ALA A 86 14.72 -20.36 15.44
C ALA A 86 14.09 -20.28 16.84
N ARG A 87 14.80 -20.76 17.88
CA ARG A 87 14.34 -20.68 19.28
C ARG A 87 14.16 -19.25 19.76
N GLN A 88 15.13 -18.38 19.47
CA GLN A 88 15.07 -16.98 19.89
C GLN A 88 13.91 -16.24 19.22
N ASN A 89 13.72 -16.42 17.90
CA ASN A 89 12.64 -15.76 17.17
C ASN A 89 11.26 -16.35 17.53
N ALA A 90 11.15 -17.66 17.79
CA ALA A 90 9.92 -18.26 18.30
C ALA A 90 9.55 -17.77 19.70
N SER A 91 10.53 -17.59 20.61
CA SER A 91 10.31 -16.98 21.92
C SER A 91 9.77 -15.56 21.81
N LYS A 92 10.36 -14.74 20.91
CA LYS A 92 9.87 -13.38 20.61
C LYS A 92 8.45 -13.40 20.07
N LEU A 93 8.14 -14.31 19.14
CA LEU A 93 6.79 -14.49 18.58
C LEU A 93 5.76 -14.80 19.67
N ASN A 94 6.05 -15.78 20.51
CA ASN A 94 5.18 -16.21 21.60
C ASN A 94 4.96 -15.05 22.60
N GLN A 95 6.02 -14.31 22.94
CA GLN A 95 5.92 -13.17 23.85
C GLN A 95 5.11 -12.03 23.24
N ALA A 96 5.33 -11.69 21.97
CA ALA A 96 4.57 -10.67 21.27
C ALA A 96 3.07 -11.01 21.23
N ALA A 97 2.72 -12.26 20.90
CA ALA A 97 1.35 -12.73 20.91
C ALA A 97 0.69 -12.66 22.31
N LYS A 98 1.41 -13.02 23.38
CA LYS A 98 0.94 -12.84 24.77
C LYS A 98 0.68 -11.38 25.10
N THR A 99 1.62 -10.50 24.74
CA THR A 99 1.53 -9.05 24.97
C THR A 99 0.31 -8.45 24.25
N ILE A 100 0.09 -8.80 22.98
CA ILE A 100 -1.08 -8.35 22.21
C ILE A 100 -2.37 -8.79 22.88
N LYS A 101 -2.50 -10.07 23.26
CA LYS A 101 -3.70 -10.60 23.95
C LYS A 101 -3.94 -9.87 25.28
N ALA A 102 -2.89 -9.67 26.08
CA ALA A 102 -2.97 -9.01 27.39
C ALA A 102 -3.38 -7.54 27.27
N TYR A 103 -2.79 -6.78 26.34
CA TYR A 103 -3.13 -5.37 26.14
C TYR A 103 -4.51 -5.17 25.53
N ASN A 104 -4.96 -6.05 24.62
CA ASN A 104 -6.33 -6.01 24.13
C ASN A 104 -7.35 -6.19 25.26
N LYS A 105 -7.12 -7.17 26.16
CA LYS A 105 -7.96 -7.36 27.34
C LYS A 105 -7.95 -6.14 28.27
N ARG A 106 -6.79 -5.48 28.40
CA ARG A 106 -6.65 -4.26 29.22
C ARG A 106 -7.37 -3.07 28.60
N ILE A 107 -7.31 -2.88 27.27
CA ILE A 107 -8.09 -1.86 26.56
C ILE A 107 -9.60 -2.08 26.75
N GLN A 108 -10.07 -3.34 26.67
CA GLN A 108 -11.48 -3.68 26.94
C GLN A 108 -11.90 -3.29 28.37
N ALA A 109 -11.04 -3.52 29.36
CA ALA A 109 -11.29 -3.06 30.74
C ALA A 109 -11.35 -1.54 30.84
N CYS A 110 -10.42 -0.80 30.20
CA CYS A 110 -10.46 0.65 30.16
C CYS A 110 -11.75 1.18 29.53
N HIS A 111 -12.21 0.58 28.43
CA HIS A 111 -13.50 0.91 27.82
C HIS A 111 -14.68 0.66 28.77
N TYR A 112 -14.67 -0.45 29.49
CA TYR A 112 -15.70 -0.76 30.49
C TYR A 112 -15.72 0.25 31.65
N HIS A 113 -14.57 0.72 32.12
CA HIS A 113 -14.51 1.78 33.13
C HIS A 113 -15.03 3.12 32.59
N LYS A 114 -14.75 3.42 31.32
CA LYS A 114 -15.24 4.62 30.64
C LYS A 114 -16.77 4.60 30.48
N THR A 115 -17.39 3.46 30.18
CA THR A 115 -18.86 3.36 30.10
C THR A 115 -19.54 3.54 31.46
N LYS A 116 -18.83 3.26 32.56
CA LYS A 116 -19.27 3.56 33.94
C LYS A 116 -19.04 5.02 34.36
N GLY A 117 -18.54 5.87 33.47
CA GLY A 117 -18.29 7.29 33.76
C GLY A 117 -17.03 7.56 34.58
N LEU A 118 -16.16 6.55 34.79
CA LEU A 118 -14.88 6.79 35.44
C LEU A 118 -13.95 7.53 34.48
N LYS A 119 -13.16 8.46 35.03
CA LYS A 119 -12.10 9.17 34.29
C LYS A 119 -10.77 8.44 34.35
N GLN A 120 -10.57 7.60 35.36
CA GLN A 120 -9.36 6.83 35.66
C GLN A 120 -9.72 5.41 36.10
N GLU A 121 -8.75 4.51 36.04
CA GLU A 121 -8.91 3.14 36.53
C GLU A 121 -9.18 3.12 38.05
N PRO A 122 -10.12 2.28 38.54
CA PRO A 122 -10.37 2.15 39.98
C PRO A 122 -9.14 1.76 40.81
N ASN A 123 -8.20 1.05 40.19
CA ASN A 123 -6.98 0.54 40.83
C ASN A 123 -5.76 1.45 40.61
N ASP A 124 -5.91 2.58 39.91
CA ASP A 124 -4.81 3.49 39.56
C ASP A 124 -5.28 4.95 39.55
N THR A 125 -5.77 5.42 40.70
CA THR A 125 -6.34 6.77 40.88
C THR A 125 -5.29 7.88 40.69
N GLY A 126 -4.00 7.57 40.82
CA GLY A 126 -2.89 8.50 40.55
C GLY A 126 -2.39 8.47 39.10
N GLY A 127 -2.91 7.56 38.27
CA GLY A 127 -2.47 7.34 36.91
C GLY A 127 -3.07 8.32 35.90
N PRO A 128 -2.62 8.25 34.63
CA PRO A 128 -3.22 9.02 33.53
C PRO A 128 -4.70 8.65 33.32
N ASP A 129 -5.45 9.54 32.68
CA ASP A 129 -6.86 9.27 32.37
C ASP A 129 -7.00 8.08 31.40
N LEU A 130 -8.20 7.48 31.37
CA LEU A 130 -8.47 6.28 30.58
C LEU A 130 -8.19 6.46 29.08
N ASN A 131 -8.37 7.65 28.51
CA ASN A 131 -8.11 7.86 27.08
C ASN A 131 -6.60 7.85 26.80
N THR A 132 -5.83 8.56 27.61
CA THR A 132 -4.36 8.53 27.54
C THR A 132 -3.86 7.10 27.69
N LYS A 133 -4.42 6.33 28.64
CA LYS A 133 -4.02 4.94 28.84
C LYS A 133 -4.35 4.03 27.65
N ILE A 134 -5.52 4.21 27.04
CA ILE A 134 -5.90 3.46 25.83
C ILE A 134 -4.92 3.76 24.69
N ILE A 135 -4.55 5.02 24.49
CA ILE A 135 -3.59 5.42 23.44
C ILE A 135 -2.21 4.76 23.69
N GLU A 136 -1.70 4.80 24.92
CA GLU A 136 -0.45 4.11 25.28
C GLU A 136 -0.51 2.61 24.98
N LEU A 137 -1.61 1.95 25.35
CA LEU A 137 -1.79 0.52 25.09
C LEU A 137 -1.92 0.22 23.60
N GLN A 138 -2.56 1.08 22.81
CA GLN A 138 -2.64 0.95 21.35
C GLN A 138 -1.25 1.07 20.69
N ILE A 139 -0.42 2.01 21.15
CA ILE A 139 0.96 2.14 20.69
C ILE A 139 1.77 0.87 21.06
N ALA A 140 1.60 0.37 22.29
CA ALA A 140 2.27 -0.83 22.75
C ALA A 140 1.84 -2.08 21.95
N ILE A 141 0.55 -2.19 21.59
CA ILE A 141 0.04 -3.22 20.68
C ILE A 141 0.70 -3.09 19.31
N ARG A 142 0.73 -1.90 18.72
CA ARG A 142 1.36 -1.68 17.41
C ARG A 142 2.83 -2.11 17.38
N ASN A 143 3.57 -1.82 18.46
CA ASN A 143 4.95 -2.26 18.60
C ASN A 143 5.07 -3.79 18.72
N ALA A 144 4.17 -4.42 19.49
CA ALA A 144 4.13 -5.87 19.62
C ALA A 144 3.72 -6.57 18.30
N GLU A 145 2.80 -5.97 17.53
CA GLU A 145 2.41 -6.44 16.19
C GLU A 145 3.58 -6.36 15.21
N MET A 146 4.39 -5.30 15.30
CA MET A 146 5.61 -5.18 14.49
C MET A 146 6.63 -6.27 14.83
N GLU A 147 6.86 -6.55 16.12
CA GLU A 147 7.79 -7.60 16.53
C GLU A 147 7.27 -8.99 16.16
N LYS A 148 5.95 -9.20 16.27
CA LYS A 148 5.27 -10.41 15.79
C LYS A 148 5.54 -10.63 14.30
N ALA A 149 5.28 -9.63 13.45
CA ALA A 149 5.48 -9.72 12.01
C ALA A 149 6.95 -9.96 11.63
N ARG A 150 7.90 -9.33 12.34
CA ARG A 150 9.34 -9.56 12.14
C ARG A 150 9.75 -10.98 12.50
N ALA A 151 9.25 -11.51 13.61
CA ALA A 151 9.53 -12.88 14.02
C ALA A 151 8.91 -13.88 13.03
N GLU A 152 7.67 -13.68 12.60
CA GLU A 152 6.98 -14.51 11.60
C GLU A 152 7.78 -14.60 10.29
N ALA A 153 8.19 -13.46 9.72
CA ALA A 153 8.94 -13.44 8.48
C ALA A 153 10.29 -14.18 8.57
N ARG A 154 11.00 -14.05 9.70
CA ARG A 154 12.26 -14.76 9.93
C ARG A 154 12.05 -16.26 10.08
N LEU A 155 11.03 -16.65 10.86
CA LEU A 155 10.69 -18.04 11.09
C LEU A 155 10.24 -18.73 9.80
N GLU A 156 9.50 -18.04 8.93
CA GLU A 156 9.13 -18.56 7.61
C GLU A 156 10.37 -18.87 6.76
N LYS A 157 11.34 -17.95 6.71
CA LYS A 157 12.60 -18.17 6.00
C LYS A 157 13.46 -19.30 6.58
N LEU A 158 13.45 -19.48 7.90
CA LEU A 158 14.11 -20.62 8.54
C LEU A 158 13.38 -21.94 8.20
N ARG A 159 12.05 -21.92 8.09
CA ARG A 159 11.26 -23.08 7.66
C ARG A 159 11.56 -23.45 6.21
N GLU A 160 11.66 -22.48 5.29
CA GLU A 160 12.12 -22.69 3.91
C GLU A 160 13.52 -23.34 3.86
N GLY A 161 14.39 -23.00 4.81
CA GLY A 161 15.72 -23.60 5.00
C GLY A 161 15.73 -25.00 5.63
N GLY A 162 14.56 -25.62 5.87
CA GLY A 162 14.44 -26.97 6.41
C GLY A 162 14.58 -27.10 7.92
N ILE A 163 14.51 -25.99 8.67
CA ILE A 163 14.57 -26.00 10.14
C ILE A 163 13.18 -26.26 10.72
N SER A 164 13.08 -27.18 11.68
CA SER A 164 11.83 -27.44 12.41
C SER A 164 11.53 -26.31 13.39
N VAL A 165 10.89 -25.25 12.90
CA VAL A 165 10.54 -24.08 13.71
C VAL A 165 9.31 -24.33 14.58
N ASP A 166 8.37 -25.12 14.09
CA ASP A 166 7.04 -25.28 14.69
C ASP A 166 7.10 -25.92 16.09
N GLU A 167 8.15 -26.67 16.40
CA GLU A 167 8.42 -27.22 17.73
C GLU A 167 8.61 -26.16 18.81
N TYR A 168 9.03 -24.95 18.42
CA TYR A 168 9.33 -23.85 19.33
C TYR A 168 8.18 -22.84 19.46
N ILE A 169 7.14 -22.96 18.63
CA ILE A 169 5.97 -22.07 18.63
C ILE A 169 4.91 -22.62 19.60
N ASP A 170 4.44 -21.78 20.51
CA ASP A 170 3.36 -22.14 21.43
C ASP A 170 2.02 -22.01 20.70
N ALA A 171 1.53 -23.14 20.18
CA ALA A 171 0.29 -23.21 19.40
C ALA A 171 -0.98 -22.76 20.19
N ALA A 172 -0.95 -22.77 21.53
CA ALA A 172 -2.06 -22.24 22.34
C ALA A 172 -2.06 -20.70 22.36
N VAL A 173 -0.88 -20.11 22.17
CA VAL A 173 -0.66 -18.66 22.24
C VAL A 173 -0.72 -18.04 20.85
N TYR A 174 -0.23 -18.74 19.84
CA TYR A 174 -0.13 -18.28 18.47
C TYR A 174 -0.92 -19.19 17.53
N THR A 175 -1.92 -18.61 16.86
CA THR A 175 -2.56 -19.24 15.70
C THR A 175 -2.09 -18.49 14.45
N PRO A 176 -1.47 -19.16 13.47
CA PRO A 176 -1.10 -18.51 12.22
C PRO A 176 -2.36 -17.98 11.56
N THR A 177 -2.40 -16.67 11.32
CA THR A 177 -3.41 -16.10 10.44
C THR A 177 -3.11 -16.64 9.04
N PRO A 178 -4.10 -17.19 8.30
CA PRO A 178 -3.88 -17.55 6.92
C PRO A 178 -3.31 -16.33 6.19
N GLN A 179 -2.10 -16.45 5.68
CA GLN A 179 -1.55 -15.43 4.79
C GLN A 179 -2.38 -15.50 3.51
N GLU A 180 -3.14 -14.45 3.20
CA GLU A 180 -3.43 -14.14 1.81
C GLU A 180 -2.08 -13.97 1.14
N THR A 181 -1.64 -15.00 0.43
CA THR A 181 -0.48 -14.94 -0.44
C THR A 181 -0.79 -13.94 -1.55
N THR A 182 -0.61 -12.65 -1.27
CA THR A 182 -0.55 -11.60 -2.30
C THR A 182 0.84 -11.63 -2.93
N ALA A 183 1.21 -12.79 -3.48
CA ALA A 183 2.22 -12.82 -4.52
C ALA A 183 1.55 -12.29 -5.78
N PRO A 184 1.90 -11.08 -6.28
CA PRO A 184 1.43 -10.68 -7.60
C PRO A 184 1.93 -11.73 -8.62
N PRO A 185 1.09 -12.16 -9.57
CA PRO A 185 1.53 -13.08 -10.61
C PRO A 185 2.71 -12.44 -11.34
N VAL A 186 3.83 -13.15 -11.37
CA VAL A 186 4.98 -12.81 -12.21
C VAL A 186 4.47 -12.81 -13.65
N GLN A 187 4.17 -11.63 -14.18
CA GLN A 187 3.93 -11.45 -15.60
C GLN A 187 5.26 -11.80 -16.29
N LYS A 188 5.28 -12.94 -16.99
CA LYS A 188 6.36 -13.25 -17.92
C LYS A 188 6.41 -12.12 -18.94
N GLN A 189 7.40 -11.24 -18.83
CA GLN A 189 7.74 -10.33 -19.92
C GLN A 189 8.18 -11.20 -21.10
N GLU A 190 7.33 -11.27 -22.13
CA GLU A 190 7.73 -11.77 -23.43
C GLU A 190 8.88 -10.90 -23.93
N GLN A 191 10.03 -11.54 -24.18
CA GLN A 191 11.16 -10.93 -24.84
C GLN A 191 10.76 -10.61 -26.29
N ILE A 192 10.51 -9.34 -26.58
CA ILE A 192 10.57 -8.82 -27.94
C ILE A 192 12.06 -8.61 -28.23
N THR A 193 12.67 -9.54 -28.95
CA THR A 193 13.99 -9.34 -29.56
C THR A 193 13.80 -8.49 -30.82
N ASP A 194 14.30 -7.25 -30.75
CA ASP A 194 14.46 -6.35 -31.89
C ASP A 194 15.24 -7.03 -33.02
N GLN A 195 14.63 -7.11 -34.21
CA GLN A 195 15.30 -7.38 -35.47
C GLN A 195 16.09 -6.12 -35.87
N ALA A 196 17.41 -6.24 -35.92
CA ALA A 196 18.29 -5.18 -36.39
C ALA A 196 18.12 -4.97 -37.91
N ASP A 197 17.91 -3.71 -38.30
CA ASP A 197 17.85 -3.20 -39.66
C ASP A 197 19.11 -3.56 -40.47
N GLU A 198 18.92 -4.28 -41.57
CA GLU A 198 19.93 -4.53 -42.59
C GLU A 198 19.80 -3.44 -43.68
N TRP A 199 20.77 -2.52 -43.73
CA TRP A 199 20.84 -1.47 -44.77
C TRP A 199 21.22 -2.06 -46.13
N PRO A 200 20.53 -1.71 -47.25
CA PRO A 200 20.96 -2.13 -48.57
C PRO A 200 22.08 -1.22 -49.11
N ALA A 201 23.19 -1.85 -49.51
CA ALA A 201 24.28 -1.19 -50.24
C ALA A 201 23.81 -0.74 -51.63
N THR A 202 23.96 0.55 -51.94
CA THR A 202 23.81 1.07 -53.30
C THR A 202 25.19 1.34 -53.87
N ASP A 203 25.65 0.46 -54.76
CA ASP A 203 26.81 0.72 -55.63
C ASP A 203 26.40 1.65 -56.79
N GLU A 204 27.10 2.76 -56.87
CA GLU A 204 27.03 3.77 -57.92
C GLU A 204 28.00 3.37 -59.05
N VAL A 205 27.49 3.09 -60.26
CA VAL A 205 28.31 3.04 -61.49
C VAL A 205 27.63 3.84 -62.59
N ALA A 206 28.32 4.91 -63.00
CA ALA A 206 27.93 5.90 -63.99
C ALA A 206 27.87 5.34 -65.43
N PRO A 207 27.10 5.98 -66.34
CA PRO A 207 27.03 5.57 -67.75
C PRO A 207 28.15 6.19 -68.60
N GLN A 208 28.64 5.43 -69.58
CA GLN A 208 29.13 5.92 -70.87
C GLN A 208 28.20 5.41 -71.97
#